data_AF-A0A8T5A9V2-F1
#
_entry.id   AF-A0A8T5A9V2-F1
#
_cell.length_a   1.000
_cell.length_b   1.000
_cell.length_c   1.000
_cell.angle_alpha   90.00
_cell.angle_beta   90.00
_cell.angle_gamma   90.00
#
_symmetry.space_group_name_H-M   'P 1'
#
loop_
_entity.id
_entity.type
_entity.pdbx_description
1 polymer ?
#
loop_
_entity_poly.entity_id
_entity_poly.type
_entity_poly.pdbx_seq_one_letter_code
_entity_poly.pdbx_strand_id
1 'polypeptide(L)'
;MGSTIVIKDVDEEAYRSLRSEAVKSGLRVGEAASQAFRLWVQQRRLGRLRDVDRLRRAAEVMDRNRAKLTQRKDWSSVEVIRSWRELRRP
;
A
#
# COMPACT_ATOMS: atom_id res chain seq x y z
N MET A 1 -6.63 0.08 29.02
CA MET A 1 -5.59 -0.32 29.99
C MET A 1 -4.33 -0.62 29.20
N GLY A 2 -3.22 0.07 29.49
CA GLY A 2 -1.93 -0.24 28.87
C GLY A 2 -1.21 -1.30 29.70
N SER A 3 -0.82 -2.41 29.08
CA SER A 3 0.07 -3.39 29.68
C SER A 3 1.52 -2.91 29.57
N THR A 4 2.29 -3.01 30.65
CA THR A 4 3.74 -2.77 30.60
C THR A 4 4.41 -3.90 29.82
N ILE A 5 5.23 -3.53 28.83
CA ILE A 5 6.00 -4.46 28.01
C ILE A 5 7.48 -4.14 28.18
N VAL A 6 8.31 -5.16 28.41
CA VAL A 6 9.77 -5.03 28.47
C VAL A 6 10.36 -5.74 27.26
N ILE A 7 11.14 -5.01 26.47
CA ILE A 7 11.85 -5.55 25.31
C ILE A 7 13.33 -5.56 25.66
N LYS A 8 13.95 -6.74 25.58
CA LYS A 8 15.39 -6.94 25.80
C LYS A 8 16.12 -6.96 24.47
N ASP A 9 17.44 -6.78 24.52
CA ASP A 9 18.33 -6.91 23.37
C ASP A 9 18.00 -5.96 22.21
N VAL A 10 17.54 -4.75 22.54
CA VAL A 10 17.37 -3.67 21.56
C VAL A 10 18.74 -3.07 21.29
N ASP A 11 19.09 -2.96 20.01
CA ASP A 11 20.28 -2.26 19.57
C ASP A 11 20.33 -0.83 20.14
N GLU A 12 21.46 -0.47 20.74
CA GLU A 12 21.58 0.79 21.48
C GLU A 12 21.49 2.01 20.54
N GLU A 13 22.08 1.91 19.34
CA GLU A 13 22.05 2.99 18.36
C GLU A 13 20.64 3.21 17.80
N ALA A 14 19.92 2.12 17.51
CA ALA A 14 18.52 2.16 17.10
C ALA A 14 17.63 2.80 18.19
N TYR A 15 17.83 2.44 19.46
CA TYR A 15 17.11 3.05 20.57
C TYR A 15 17.40 4.55 20.70
N ARG A 16 18.68 4.96 20.63
CA ARG A 16 19.08 6.37 20.69
C ARG A 16 18.48 7.18 19.55
N SER A 17 18.45 6.61 18.35
CA SER A 17 17.85 7.23 17.17
C SER A 17 16.35 7.42 17.33
N LEU A 18 15.62 6.37 17.74
CA LEU A 18 14.18 6.45 18.00
C LEU A 18 13.86 7.48 19.10
N ARG A 19 14.62 7.48 20.19
CA ARG A 19 14.44 8.44 21.29
C ARG A 19 14.66 9.88 20.81
N SER A 20 15.70 10.12 20.02
CA SER A 20 16.03 11.45 19.51
C SER A 20 14.91 11.99 18.63
N GLU A 21 14.37 11.14 17.75
CA GLU A 21 13.28 11.52 16.86
C GLU A 21 11.94 11.72 17.60
N ALA A 22 11.68 10.89 18.62
CA ALA A 22 10.54 11.07 19.51
C ALA A 22 10.59 12.44 20.21
N VAL A 23 11.75 12.83 20.75
CA VAL A 23 11.94 14.13 21.39
C VAL A 23 11.72 15.28 20.42
N LYS A 24 12.31 15.22 19.22
CA LYS A 24 12.10 16.23 18.16
C LYS A 24 10.63 16.38 17.78
N SER A 25 9.89 15.27 17.82
CA SER A 25 8.46 15.21 17.49
C SER A 25 7.53 15.50 18.67
N GLY A 26 8.07 15.81 19.86
CA GLY A 26 7.27 16.07 21.07
C GLY A 26 6.56 14.83 21.64
N LEU A 27 7.04 13.63 21.31
CA LEU A 27 6.46 12.35 21.72
C LEU A 27 7.25 11.70 22.84
N ARG A 28 6.57 10.92 23.69
CA ARG A 28 7.23 9.99 24.61
C ARG A 28 7.79 8.81 23.82
N VAL A 29 8.89 8.23 24.29
CA VAL A 29 9.54 7.07 23.64
C VAL A 29 8.55 5.91 23.47
N GLY A 30 7.67 5.65 24.45
CA GLY A 30 6.65 4.61 24.35
C GLY A 30 5.60 4.88 23.25
N GLU A 31 5.27 6.14 22.98
CA GLU A 31 4.34 6.52 21.91
C GLU A 31 4.99 6.32 20.55
N ALA A 32 6.24 6.76 20.39
CA ALA A 32 7.03 6.54 19.19
C ALA A 32 7.23 5.03 18.91
N ALA A 33 7.57 4.24 19.94
CA ALA A 33 7.66 2.78 19.83
C ALA A 33 6.33 2.15 19.40
N SER A 34 5.21 2.60 19.97
CA SER A 34 3.86 2.12 19.61
C SER A 34 3.49 2.47 18.16
N GLN A 35 3.97 3.60 17.64
CA GLN A 35 3.83 3.94 16.22
C GLN A 35 4.72 3.06 15.34
N ALA A 36 5.98 2.86 15.73
CA ALA A 36 6.92 2.01 15.02
C ALA A 36 6.41 0.56 14.90
N PHE A 37 5.86 -0.02 15.97
CA PHE A 37 5.28 -1.37 15.94
C PHE A 37 4.11 -1.47 14.95
N ARG A 38 3.22 -0.48 14.95
CA ARG A 38 2.09 -0.43 14.01
C ARG A 38 2.58 -0.34 12.56
N LEU A 39 3.54 0.54 12.30
CA LEU A 39 4.12 0.73 10.96
C LEU A 39 4.83 -0.54 10.47
N TRP A 40 5.60 -1.21 11.33
CA TRP A 40 6.29 -2.46 10.98
C TRP A 40 5.30 -3.54 10.52
N VAL A 41 4.21 -3.75 11.27
CA VAL A 41 3.17 -4.71 10.91
C VAL A 41 2.47 -4.31 9.60
N GLN A 42 2.14 -3.03 9.42
CA GLN A 42 1.55 -2.53 8.19
C GLN A 42 2.46 -2.73 6.98
N GLN A 43 3.74 -2.40 7.10
CA GLN A 43 4.74 -2.59 6.04
C GLN A 43 4.86 -4.06 5.63
N ARG A 44 4.84 -4.99 6.60
CA ARG A 44 4.85 -6.43 6.32
C ARG A 44 3.59 -6.91 5.60
N ARG A 45 2.42 -6.35 5.93
CA ARG A 45 1.17 -6.61 5.19
C ARG A 45 1.22 -6.04 3.77
N LEU A 46 1.75 -4.83 3.60
CA LEU A 46 1.93 -4.16 2.32
C LEU A 46 3.02 -4.81 1.45
N GLY A 47 3.96 -5.56 2.03
CA GLY A 47 4.95 -6.35 1.29
C GLY A 47 4.32 -7.33 0.30
N ARG A 48 3.08 -7.79 0.53
CA ARG A 48 2.32 -8.59 -0.47
C ARG A 48 1.91 -7.80 -1.71
N LEU A 49 1.79 -6.47 -1.62
CA LEU A 49 1.43 -5.57 -2.73
C LEU A 49 2.66 -4.99 -3.43
N ARG A 50 3.85 -5.12 -2.84
CA ARG A 50 5.11 -4.56 -3.35
C ARG A 50 5.98 -5.61 -4.07
N ASP A 51 5.36 -6.63 -4.64
CA ASP A 51 6.02 -7.47 -5.64
C ASP A 51 6.08 -6.66 -6.94
N VAL A 52 7.04 -5.72 -6.98
CA VAL A 52 7.28 -4.82 -8.11
C VAL A 52 7.47 -5.63 -9.40
N ASP A 53 8.10 -6.80 -9.29
CA ASP A 53 8.29 -7.70 -10.43
C ASP A 53 6.98 -8.32 -10.90
N ARG A 54 6.05 -8.66 -10.00
CA ARG A 54 4.71 -9.09 -10.39
C ARG A 54 3.92 -7.96 -11.05
N LEU A 55 4.00 -6.73 -10.53
CA LEU A 55 3.33 -5.57 -11.14
C LEU A 55 3.91 -5.24 -12.52
N ARG A 56 5.23 -5.30 -12.67
CA ARG A 56 5.93 -5.10 -13.94
C ARG A 56 5.52 -6.15 -14.97
N ARG A 57 5.52 -7.43 -14.59
CA ARG A 57 5.05 -8.52 -15.46
C ARG A 57 3.59 -8.35 -15.86
N ALA A 58 2.72 -7.93 -14.95
CA ALA A 58 1.33 -7.67 -15.26
C ALA A 58 1.17 -6.52 -16.28
N ALA A 59 1.91 -5.43 -16.09
CA ALA A 59 1.92 -4.29 -17.03
C ALA A 59 2.43 -4.71 -18.42
N GLU A 60 3.52 -5.46 -18.51
CA GLU A 60 4.04 -5.98 -19.78
C GLU A 60 3.05 -6.89 -20.51
N VAL A 61 2.27 -7.69 -19.78
CA VAL A 61 1.22 -8.53 -20.35
C VAL A 61 0.07 -7.65 -20.86
N MET A 62 -0.33 -6.63 -20.11
CA MET A 62 -1.37 -5.67 -20.53
C MET A 62 -0.96 -4.91 -21.78
N ASP A 63 0.29 -4.44 -21.86
CA ASP A 63 0.82 -3.72 -23.02
C ASP A 63 0.93 -4.63 -24.25
N ARG A 64 1.40 -5.88 -24.08
CA ARG A 64 1.40 -6.88 -25.15
C ARG A 64 0.01 -7.20 -25.66
N ASN A 65 -0.97 -7.30 -24.77
CA ASN A 65 -2.35 -7.53 -25.15
C ASN A 65 -2.90 -6.31 -25.88
N ARG A 66 -2.65 -5.09 -25.38
CA ARG A 66 -3.09 -3.84 -26.01
C ARG A 66 -2.50 -3.66 -27.41
N ALA A 67 -1.23 -4.00 -27.61
CA ALA A 67 -0.57 -3.92 -28.91
C ALA A 67 -1.19 -4.86 -29.97
N LYS A 68 -1.84 -5.95 -29.54
CA LYS A 68 -2.56 -6.89 -30.42
C LYS A 68 -4.01 -6.48 -30.67
N LEU A 69 -4.52 -5.45 -29.99
CA LEU A 69 -5.87 -4.96 -30.20
C LEU A 69 -5.86 -3.96 -31.36
N THR A 70 -6.56 -4.30 -32.43
CA THR A 70 -6.94 -3.35 -33.48
C THR A 70 -8.14 -2.52 -33.01
N GLN A 71 -8.17 -1.24 -33.40
CA GLN A 71 -9.31 -0.36 -33.12
C GLN A 71 -10.56 -0.93 -33.83
N ARG A 72 -11.47 -1.51 -33.06
CA ARG A 72 -12.79 -1.92 -33.55
C ARG A 72 -13.65 -0.67 -33.76
N LYS A 73 -13.78 -0.23 -35.01
CA LYS A 73 -14.64 0.90 -35.41
C LYS A 73 -16.12 0.64 -35.13
N ASP A 74 -16.49 -0.63 -35.00
CA ASP A 74 -17.83 -1.12 -34.68
C ASP A 74 -18.14 -1.16 -33.17
N TRP A 75 -17.16 -0.86 -32.31
CA TRP A 75 -17.33 -0.94 -30.85
C TRP A 75 -17.10 0.41 -30.17
N SER A 76 -18.17 1.03 -29.69
CA SER A 76 -18.14 2.28 -28.93
C SER A 76 -18.29 2.01 -27.44
N SER A 77 -17.24 2.28 -26.66
CA SER A 77 -17.29 2.19 -25.19
C SER A 77 -18.36 3.12 -24.59
N VAL A 78 -18.62 4.26 -25.23
CA VAL A 78 -19.65 5.22 -24.84
C VAL A 78 -21.05 4.63 -25.00
N GLU A 79 -21.33 3.94 -26.11
CA GLU A 79 -22.64 3.32 -26.36
C GLU A 79 -22.89 2.14 -25.42
N VAL A 80 -21.87 1.33 -25.13
CA VAL A 80 -21.98 0.22 -24.17
C VAL A 80 -22.26 0.72 -22.75
N ILE A 81 -21.59 1.79 -22.33
CA ILE A 81 -21.85 2.39 -21.01
C ILE A 81 -23.24 3.04 -20.96
N ARG A 82 -23.70 3.62 -22.06
CA ARG A 82 -25.04 4.23 -22.17
C ARG A 82 -26.14 3.16 -22.06
N SER A 83 -26.00 2.03 -22.76
CA SER A 83 -26.97 0.93 -22.69
C SER A 83 -27.07 0.33 -21.28
N TRP A 84 -25.94 0.18 -20.57
CA TRP A 84 -25.97 -0.24 -19.16
C TRP A 84 -26.66 0.77 -18.23
N ARG A 85 -26.55 2.06 -18.52
CA ARG A 85 -27.25 3.11 -17.74
C ARG A 85 -28.74 3.13 -18.04
N GLU A 86 -29.15 2.87 -19.28
CA GLU A 86 -30.55 2.77 -19.69
C GLU A 86 -31.22 1.53 -19.09
N LEU A 87 -30.53 0.38 -19.10
CA LEU A 87 -30.98 -0.86 -18.44
C LEU A 87 -31.11 -0.76 -16.91
N ARG A 88 -30.52 0.26 -16.29
CA ARG A 88 -30.58 0.52 -14.84
C ARG A 88 -31.57 1.62 -14.45
N ARG A 89 -32.30 2.18 -15.40
CA ARG A 89 -33.43 3.08 -15.08
C ARG A 89 -34.65 2.22 -14.74
N PRO A 90 -35.39 2.55 -13.66
CA PRO A 90 -36.61 1.84 -13.28
C PRO A 90 -37.73 2.02 -14.29
#